data_AF-A0A2D8ATX3-F1
#
_entry.id   AF-A0A2D8ATX3-F1
#
_cell.length_a   1.000
_cell.length_b   1.000
_cell.length_c   1.000
_cell.angle_alpha   90.00
_cell.angle_beta   90.00
_cell.angle_gamma   90.00
#
_symmetry.space_group_name_H-M   'P 1'
#
loop_
_entity.id
_entity.type
_entity.pdbx_description
1 polymer ?
#
loop_
_entity_poly.entity_id
_entity_poly.type
_entity_poly.pdbx_seq_one_letter_code
_entity_poly.pdbx_strand_id
1 'polypeptide(L)'
;MEERPWWPKGIFQSHDDQSISTSWGTKPLHIPEVTLEWWENLENKWGDWPSVQQFEKMHEDRSGIWFDIGDYNALVVPIPTGNHVSRLSRNSALKKALQPFLNLAVAGCSKDGDHVLVYRKMDESKLSGSKLAQIHLSLIDSGLSTPCDEYGWNDRLKLVEDRLKTQTLWRAPHSKNTIGVPRFCIKNETPVPLSLSEYLLVDGDLNLAMVRQAIELDVFEEWADNMDDKFTGYDVVRTATGGIPHHRYDVQLMAKAESVAFDLDIPDVDSYLQNVDRFQAKLGTMRMMKMGKPLSFFGLLTTLWLHMANEITEPTIGYLTFAVIGIVSQIMYTKTEPDWRQAL
;
A
#
# COMPACT_ATOMS: atom_id res chain seq x y z
N MET A 1 -30.42 0.20 -0.89
CA MET A 1 -29.06 -0.33 -1.12
C MET A 1 -28.05 0.79 -1.16
N GLU A 2 -28.36 1.86 -1.88
CA GLU A 2 -27.50 3.03 -2.02
C GLU A 2 -27.00 3.57 -0.68
N GLU A 3 -27.85 3.68 0.35
CA GLU A 3 -27.43 4.14 1.69
C GLU A 3 -26.50 3.19 2.49
N ARG A 4 -26.14 2.02 1.95
CA ARG A 4 -25.27 1.08 2.66
C ARG A 4 -23.79 1.47 2.46
N PRO A 5 -22.93 1.32 3.49
CA PRO A 5 -21.53 1.75 3.42
C PRO A 5 -20.70 1.09 2.30
N TRP A 6 -20.98 -0.17 1.97
CA TRP A 6 -20.29 -0.92 0.91
C TRP A 6 -20.81 -0.60 -0.50
N TRP A 7 -21.84 0.23 -0.65
CA TRP A 7 -22.36 0.60 -1.96
C TRP A 7 -21.52 1.73 -2.59
N PRO A 8 -20.94 1.53 -3.79
CA PRO A 8 -20.02 2.51 -4.38
C PRO A 8 -20.76 3.66 -5.07
N LYS A 9 -21.43 4.51 -4.28
CA LYS A 9 -22.29 5.61 -4.76
C LYS A 9 -21.61 6.50 -5.81
N GLY A 10 -20.34 6.86 -5.62
CA GLY A 10 -19.65 7.86 -6.45
C GLY A 10 -19.22 7.35 -7.82
N ILE A 11 -19.14 6.04 -8.02
CA ILE A 11 -18.76 5.42 -9.31
C ILE A 11 -19.87 4.55 -9.92
N PHE A 12 -21.00 4.39 -9.22
CA PHE A 12 -22.13 3.58 -9.67
C PHE A 12 -22.76 4.15 -10.96
N GLN A 13 -23.14 3.26 -11.88
CA GLN A 13 -23.84 3.62 -13.12
C GLN A 13 -25.18 2.87 -13.26
N SER A 14 -25.15 1.55 -13.10
CA SER A 14 -26.33 0.68 -13.17
C SER A 14 -26.08 -0.64 -12.46
N HIS A 15 -27.13 -1.38 -12.13
CA HIS A 15 -27.03 -2.77 -11.67
C HIS A 15 -28.13 -3.61 -12.30
N ASP A 16 -27.88 -4.91 -12.40
CA ASP A 16 -28.88 -5.94 -12.60
C ASP A 16 -28.88 -6.89 -11.38
N ASP A 17 -29.63 -7.99 -11.46
CA ASP A 17 -29.76 -8.94 -10.35
C ASP A 17 -28.46 -9.68 -10.00
N GLN A 18 -27.45 -9.66 -10.88
CA GLN A 18 -26.22 -10.46 -10.73
C GLN A 18 -24.93 -9.64 -10.80
N SER A 19 -25.01 -8.36 -11.17
CA SER A 19 -23.86 -7.52 -11.46
C SER A 19 -24.13 -6.04 -11.21
N ILE A 20 -23.06 -5.32 -10.93
CA ILE A 20 -23.00 -3.88 -10.76
C ILE A 20 -22.02 -3.31 -11.78
N SER A 21 -22.48 -2.33 -12.56
CA SER A 21 -21.64 -1.58 -13.49
C SER A 21 -21.22 -0.25 -12.86
N THR A 22 -19.91 -0.01 -12.85
CA THR A 22 -19.30 1.22 -12.35
C THR A 22 -18.49 1.90 -13.45
N SER A 23 -18.16 3.18 -13.26
CA SER A 23 -17.27 3.92 -14.16
C SER A 23 -15.86 3.31 -14.30
N TRP A 24 -15.47 2.41 -13.39
CA TRP A 24 -14.16 1.73 -13.40
C TRP A 24 -14.24 0.26 -13.81
N GLY A 25 -15.43 -0.26 -14.10
CA GLY A 25 -15.64 -1.63 -14.54
C GLY A 25 -16.89 -2.28 -13.94
N THR A 26 -17.22 -3.47 -14.43
CA THR A 26 -18.36 -4.27 -13.97
C THR A 26 -17.91 -5.35 -13.00
N LYS A 27 -18.68 -5.59 -11.93
CA LYS A 27 -18.45 -6.65 -10.96
C LYS A 27 -19.71 -7.46 -10.69
N PRO A 28 -19.57 -8.73 -10.28
CA PRO A 28 -20.68 -9.50 -9.73
C PRO A 28 -21.25 -8.81 -8.48
N LEU A 29 -22.56 -8.87 -8.34
CA LEU A 29 -23.32 -8.35 -7.21
C LEU A 29 -24.12 -9.50 -6.61
N HIS A 30 -23.82 -9.83 -5.36
CA HIS A 30 -24.50 -10.86 -4.60
C HIS A 30 -25.14 -10.23 -3.38
N ILE A 31 -26.36 -9.70 -3.53
CA ILE A 31 -27.13 -9.17 -2.40
C ILE A 31 -27.71 -10.36 -1.64
N PRO A 32 -27.24 -10.68 -0.43
CA PRO A 32 -27.69 -11.86 0.26
C PRO A 32 -28.92 -11.56 1.12
N GLU A 33 -29.97 -12.34 0.94
CA GLU A 33 -31.00 -12.52 1.97
C GLU A 33 -30.47 -13.54 2.98
N VAL A 34 -29.73 -13.05 3.98
CA VAL A 34 -29.04 -13.88 4.96
C VAL A 34 -30.07 -14.61 5.83
N THR A 35 -30.28 -15.88 5.50
CA THR A 35 -31.13 -16.83 6.23
C THR A 35 -30.36 -18.11 6.52
N LEU A 36 -30.88 -18.96 7.41
CA LEU A 36 -30.30 -20.28 7.68
C LEU A 36 -30.31 -21.15 6.42
N GLU A 37 -31.39 -21.12 5.65
CA GLU A 37 -31.51 -21.85 4.39
C GLU A 37 -30.48 -21.37 3.37
N TRP A 38 -30.28 -20.05 3.25
CA TRP A 38 -29.23 -19.49 2.40
C TRP A 38 -27.85 -20.00 2.81
N TRP A 39 -27.51 -19.97 4.11
CA TRP A 39 -26.22 -20.44 4.62
C TRP A 39 -25.95 -21.92 4.33
N GLU A 40 -26.97 -22.76 4.45
CA GLU A 40 -26.88 -24.19 4.17
C GLU A 40 -26.76 -24.49 2.67
N ASN A 41 -27.41 -23.69 1.82
CA ASN A 41 -27.43 -23.88 0.38
C ASN A 41 -26.28 -23.20 -0.39
N LEU A 42 -25.38 -22.46 0.28
CA LEU A 42 -24.21 -21.88 -0.38
C LEU A 42 -23.35 -22.96 -1.07
N GLU A 43 -22.99 -22.75 -2.33
CA GLU A 43 -22.08 -23.65 -3.06
C GLU A 43 -20.62 -23.24 -2.86
N ASN A 44 -19.66 -24.12 -3.15
CA ASN A 44 -18.21 -23.82 -3.10
C ASN A 44 -17.69 -23.37 -1.72
N LYS A 45 -18.25 -23.95 -0.65
CA LYS A 45 -17.74 -23.81 0.72
C LYS A 45 -16.37 -24.48 0.86
N TRP A 46 -15.52 -23.91 1.69
CA TRP A 46 -14.22 -24.48 2.05
C TRP A 46 -13.93 -24.27 3.53
N GLY A 47 -13.00 -25.07 4.06
CA GLY A 47 -12.57 -25.00 5.46
C GLY A 47 -13.59 -25.61 6.44
N ASP A 48 -13.48 -25.21 7.70
CA ASP A 48 -14.29 -25.75 8.80
C ASP A 48 -15.62 -24.99 8.91
N TRP A 49 -16.54 -25.26 7.97
CA TRP A 49 -17.80 -24.52 7.85
C TRP A 49 -18.72 -24.76 9.07
N PRO A 50 -19.06 -23.73 9.87
CA PRO A 50 -19.82 -23.93 11.09
C PRO A 50 -21.31 -24.14 10.83
N SER A 51 -21.94 -24.92 11.71
CA SER A 51 -23.40 -24.99 11.82
C SER A 51 -23.92 -23.78 12.60
N VAL A 52 -24.84 -23.03 12.01
CA VAL A 52 -25.32 -21.75 12.55
C VAL A 52 -26.79 -21.90 12.93
N GLN A 53 -27.17 -21.37 14.09
CA GLN A 53 -28.56 -21.37 14.57
C GLN A 53 -29.23 -20.00 14.42
N GLN A 54 -28.44 -18.93 14.49
CA GLN A 54 -28.93 -17.55 14.34
C GLN A 54 -27.89 -16.69 13.65
N PHE A 55 -28.37 -15.65 12.96
CA PHE A 55 -27.54 -14.57 12.42
C PHE A 55 -27.93 -13.28 13.13
N GLU A 56 -27.00 -12.70 13.88
CA GLU A 56 -27.18 -11.37 14.45
C GLU A 56 -26.28 -10.39 13.71
N LYS A 57 -26.87 -9.41 13.04
CA LYS A 57 -26.11 -8.40 12.31
C LYS A 57 -25.41 -7.48 13.31
N MET A 58 -24.08 -7.45 13.27
CA MET A 58 -23.27 -6.58 14.13
C MET A 58 -23.17 -5.17 13.55
N HIS A 59 -22.56 -5.05 12.36
CA HIS A 59 -22.32 -3.77 11.70
C HIS A 59 -22.14 -3.94 10.18
N GLU A 60 -22.18 -2.84 9.45
CA GLU A 60 -21.81 -2.77 8.04
C GLU A 60 -20.67 -1.78 7.86
N ASP A 61 -19.73 -2.11 6.98
CA ASP A 61 -18.67 -1.22 6.55
C ASP A 61 -18.41 -1.37 5.04
N ARG A 62 -17.33 -0.78 4.53
CA ARG A 62 -16.96 -0.85 3.11
C ARG A 62 -16.48 -2.23 2.65
N SER A 63 -16.06 -3.09 3.59
CA SER A 63 -15.66 -4.48 3.30
C SER A 63 -16.86 -5.42 3.20
N GLY A 64 -17.98 -5.09 3.84
CA GLY A 64 -19.23 -5.82 3.73
C GLY A 64 -20.09 -5.74 4.98
N ILE A 65 -20.79 -6.84 5.25
CA ILE A 65 -21.75 -6.98 6.34
C ILE A 65 -21.22 -8.02 7.33
N TRP A 66 -21.06 -7.61 8.59
CA TRP A 66 -20.58 -8.48 9.66
C TRP A 66 -21.75 -9.06 10.46
N PHE A 67 -21.74 -10.37 10.61
CA PHE A 67 -22.71 -11.12 11.40
C PHE A 67 -22.01 -11.90 12.52
N ASP A 68 -22.64 -11.89 13.68
CA ASP A 68 -22.38 -12.84 14.75
C ASP A 68 -23.19 -14.13 14.47
N ILE A 69 -22.48 -15.26 14.45
CA ILE A 69 -23.05 -16.59 14.20
C ILE A 69 -22.73 -17.58 15.33
N GLY A 70 -22.57 -17.08 16.56
CA GLY A 70 -22.31 -17.90 17.76
C GLY A 70 -20.84 -17.83 18.19
N ASP A 71 -20.06 -18.88 17.96
CA ASP A 71 -18.62 -18.90 18.30
C ASP A 71 -17.74 -18.20 17.23
N TYR A 72 -18.35 -17.79 16.12
CA TYR A 72 -17.67 -17.24 14.96
C TYR A 72 -18.32 -15.91 14.53
N ASN A 73 -17.56 -15.13 13.76
CA ASN A 73 -18.05 -13.97 13.03
C ASN A 73 -18.01 -14.28 11.53
N ALA A 74 -19.08 -13.96 10.80
CA ALA A 74 -19.14 -14.08 9.36
C ALA A 74 -19.10 -12.69 8.71
N LEU A 75 -18.18 -12.50 7.76
CA LEU A 75 -18.16 -11.37 6.86
C LEU A 75 -18.79 -11.78 5.54
N VAL A 76 -19.89 -11.14 5.18
CA VAL A 76 -20.55 -11.30 3.89
C VAL A 76 -20.21 -10.11 3.01
N VAL A 77 -19.67 -10.39 1.83
CA VAL A 77 -19.10 -9.43 0.88
C VAL A 77 -20.03 -9.36 -0.34
N PRO A 78 -20.88 -8.32 -0.47
CA PRO A 78 -21.86 -8.27 -1.55
C PRO A 78 -21.23 -8.07 -2.93
N ILE A 79 -20.09 -7.38 -2.99
CA ILE A 79 -19.33 -7.13 -4.23
C ILE A 79 -17.93 -7.74 -4.04
N PRO A 80 -17.72 -9.01 -4.44
CA PRO A 80 -16.45 -9.69 -4.19
C PRO A 80 -15.25 -9.03 -4.87
N THR A 81 -14.13 -8.89 -4.14
CA THR A 81 -12.88 -8.27 -4.62
C THR A 81 -11.76 -9.29 -4.80
N GLY A 82 -12.07 -10.40 -5.49
CA GLY A 82 -11.13 -11.50 -5.71
C GLY A 82 -11.05 -12.49 -4.55
N ASN A 83 -10.08 -13.42 -4.59
CA ASN A 83 -9.91 -14.51 -3.61
C ASN A 83 -8.71 -14.31 -2.67
N HIS A 84 -8.35 -13.05 -2.40
CA HIS A 84 -7.11 -12.72 -1.69
C HIS A 84 -7.11 -13.28 -0.26
N VAL A 85 -8.23 -13.20 0.46
CA VAL A 85 -8.32 -13.69 1.84
C VAL A 85 -8.40 -15.21 1.86
N SER A 86 -9.23 -15.81 0.99
CA SER A 86 -9.27 -17.28 0.85
C SER A 86 -7.88 -17.84 0.55
N ARG A 87 -7.07 -17.16 -0.27
CA ARG A 87 -5.71 -17.58 -0.59
C ARG A 87 -4.79 -17.60 0.63
N LEU A 88 -4.92 -16.64 1.56
CA LEU A 88 -4.14 -16.63 2.80
C LEU A 88 -4.42 -17.88 3.66
N SER A 89 -5.68 -18.30 3.74
CA SER A 89 -6.08 -19.47 4.54
C SER A 89 -5.86 -20.81 3.84
N ARG A 90 -5.94 -20.85 2.50
CA ARG A 90 -5.90 -22.09 1.71
C ARG A 90 -4.50 -22.45 1.23
N ASN A 91 -3.62 -21.47 1.00
CA ASN A 91 -2.23 -21.73 0.64
C ASN A 91 -1.44 -22.12 1.90
N SER A 92 -0.88 -23.33 1.92
CA SER A 92 -0.18 -23.87 3.09
C SER A 92 1.02 -23.05 3.54
N ALA A 93 1.77 -22.45 2.60
CA ALA A 93 2.92 -21.61 2.91
C ALA A 93 2.48 -20.28 3.54
N LEU A 94 1.50 -19.59 2.94
CA LEU A 94 0.94 -18.35 3.48
C LEU A 94 0.27 -18.57 4.83
N LYS A 95 -0.54 -19.62 4.96
CA LYS A 95 -1.19 -19.97 6.22
C LYS A 95 -0.17 -20.17 7.32
N LYS A 96 0.89 -20.96 7.07
CA LYS A 96 1.93 -21.23 8.06
C LYS A 96 2.66 -19.94 8.49
N ALA A 97 2.94 -19.04 7.56
CA ALA A 97 3.61 -17.77 7.85
C ALA A 97 2.72 -16.79 8.64
N LEU A 98 1.42 -16.75 8.37
CA LEU A 98 0.53 -15.70 8.87
C LEU A 98 -0.32 -16.10 10.07
N GLN A 99 -0.66 -17.39 10.21
CA GLN A 99 -1.53 -17.91 11.27
C GLN A 99 -1.10 -17.56 12.70
N PRO A 100 0.20 -17.48 13.05
CA PRO A 100 0.60 -17.07 14.40
C PRO A 100 0.25 -15.63 14.76
N PHE A 101 0.06 -14.77 13.75
CA PHE A 101 -0.06 -13.32 13.94
C PHE A 101 -1.44 -12.77 13.55
N LEU A 102 -2.16 -13.44 12.66
CA LEU A 102 -3.43 -12.97 12.10
C LEU A 102 -4.56 -13.97 12.34
N ASN A 103 -5.77 -13.45 12.53
CA ASN A 103 -7.00 -14.22 12.57
C ASN A 103 -7.42 -14.63 11.15
N LEU A 104 -6.77 -15.66 10.62
CA LEU A 104 -7.11 -16.16 9.29
C LEU A 104 -8.52 -16.77 9.27
N ALA A 105 -9.22 -16.60 8.15
CA ALA A 105 -10.54 -17.19 7.97
C ALA A 105 -10.46 -18.72 8.09
N VAL A 106 -11.28 -19.30 8.96
CA VAL A 106 -11.37 -20.75 9.22
C VAL A 106 -12.17 -21.46 8.14
N ALA A 107 -13.13 -20.75 7.54
CA ALA A 107 -13.97 -21.22 6.46
C ALA A 107 -14.38 -20.05 5.56
N GLY A 108 -14.90 -20.37 4.37
CA GLY A 108 -15.40 -19.37 3.45
C GLY A 108 -16.15 -19.97 2.27
N CYS A 109 -16.79 -19.10 1.50
CA CYS A 109 -17.53 -19.43 0.29
C CYS A 109 -16.97 -18.59 -0.86
N SER A 110 -16.51 -19.26 -1.91
CA SER A 110 -15.99 -18.59 -3.10
C SER A 110 -17.08 -18.52 -4.18
N LYS A 111 -17.62 -17.33 -4.43
CA LYS A 111 -18.60 -17.05 -5.49
C LYS A 111 -18.14 -15.79 -6.23
N ASP A 112 -17.49 -15.98 -7.38
CA ASP A 112 -16.78 -14.94 -8.15
C ASP A 112 -15.67 -14.17 -7.38
N GLY A 113 -15.28 -14.71 -6.23
CA GLY A 113 -14.40 -14.07 -5.26
C GLY A 113 -14.76 -14.51 -3.84
N ASP A 114 -14.13 -13.89 -2.85
CA ASP A 114 -14.45 -14.05 -1.45
C ASP A 114 -15.83 -13.44 -1.17
N HIS A 115 -16.88 -14.27 -1.17
CA HIS A 115 -18.25 -13.81 -0.92
C HIS A 115 -18.65 -13.95 0.55
N VAL A 116 -18.25 -15.05 1.20
CA VAL A 116 -18.43 -15.24 2.65
C VAL A 116 -17.11 -15.68 3.24
N LEU A 117 -16.72 -15.05 4.34
CA LEU A 117 -15.53 -15.39 5.13
C LEU A 117 -15.92 -15.58 6.58
N VAL A 118 -15.42 -16.64 7.20
CA VAL A 118 -15.74 -17.00 8.58
C VAL A 118 -14.49 -16.92 9.42
N TYR A 119 -14.58 -16.18 10.52
CA TYR A 119 -13.50 -15.96 11.46
C TYR A 119 -13.87 -16.47 12.84
N ARG A 120 -12.88 -16.94 13.58
CA ARG A 120 -13.08 -17.21 15.01
C ARG A 120 -13.26 -15.87 15.73
N LYS A 121 -14.16 -15.81 16.69
CA LYS A 121 -14.28 -14.63 17.56
C LYS A 121 -12.97 -14.38 18.30
N MET A 122 -12.52 -13.14 18.26
CA MET A 122 -11.39 -12.63 19.03
C MET A 122 -11.75 -11.25 19.56
N ASP A 123 -11.09 -10.85 20.64
CA ASP A 123 -11.21 -9.50 21.16
C ASP A 123 -10.66 -8.49 20.14
N GLU A 124 -11.39 -7.40 19.93
CA GLU A 124 -10.95 -6.34 19.03
C GLU A 124 -9.67 -5.69 19.57
N SER A 125 -8.57 -5.92 18.87
CA SER A 125 -7.27 -5.31 19.15
C SER A 125 -6.72 -4.67 17.88
N LYS A 126 -6.29 -3.42 17.97
CA LYS A 126 -5.63 -2.75 16.84
C LYS A 126 -4.31 -3.46 16.56
N LEU A 127 -3.98 -3.68 15.29
CA LEU A 127 -2.67 -4.20 14.90
C LEU A 127 -1.58 -3.21 15.35
N SER A 128 -0.61 -3.69 16.12
CA SER A 128 0.57 -2.89 16.48
C SER A 128 1.63 -2.97 15.38
N GLY A 129 2.52 -1.97 15.32
CA GLY A 129 3.64 -1.97 14.38
C GLY A 129 4.61 -3.13 14.61
N SER A 130 4.83 -3.53 15.86
CA SER A 130 5.65 -4.70 16.20
C SER A 130 5.05 -6.00 15.64
N LYS A 131 3.72 -6.17 15.73
CA LYS A 131 3.04 -7.35 15.16
C LYS A 131 3.10 -7.34 13.63
N LEU A 132 2.94 -6.18 13.00
CA LEU A 132 3.10 -6.02 11.55
C LEU A 132 4.55 -6.34 11.10
N ALA A 133 5.55 -5.93 11.88
CA ALA A 133 6.95 -6.26 11.60
C ALA A 133 7.18 -7.78 11.63
N GLN A 134 6.64 -8.48 12.63
CA GLN A 134 6.71 -9.94 12.72
C GLN A 134 6.03 -10.63 11.53
N ILE A 135 4.89 -10.11 11.07
CA ILE A 135 4.21 -10.59 9.85
C ILE A 135 5.13 -10.46 8.64
N HIS A 136 5.72 -9.28 8.41
CA HIS A 136 6.63 -9.04 7.29
C HIS A 136 7.88 -9.92 7.36
N LEU A 137 8.52 -10.03 8.53
CA LEU A 137 9.67 -10.91 8.74
C LEU A 137 9.31 -12.37 8.45
N SER A 138 8.15 -12.85 8.92
CA SER A 138 7.71 -14.22 8.65
C SER A 138 7.44 -14.48 7.16
N LEU A 139 6.95 -13.48 6.42
CA LEU A 139 6.78 -13.58 4.96
C LEU A 139 8.13 -13.64 4.23
N ILE A 140 9.10 -12.86 4.69
CA ILE A 140 10.48 -12.84 4.15
C ILE A 140 11.16 -14.19 4.40
N ASP A 141 11.12 -14.68 5.64
CA ASP A 141 11.75 -15.95 6.05
C ASP A 141 11.12 -17.15 5.34
N SER A 142 9.83 -17.05 4.99
CA SER A 142 9.11 -18.07 4.23
C SER A 142 9.33 -17.97 2.71
N GLY A 143 10.13 -17.00 2.23
CA GLY A 143 10.40 -16.80 0.80
C GLY A 143 9.18 -16.28 0.01
N LEU A 144 8.23 -15.64 0.69
CA LEU A 144 6.99 -15.12 0.09
C LEU A 144 7.08 -13.64 -0.27
N SER A 145 8.21 -12.99 0.03
CA SER A 145 8.53 -11.64 -0.44
C SER A 145 9.13 -11.64 -1.84
N THR A 146 8.94 -10.55 -2.59
CA THR A 146 9.59 -10.32 -3.89
C THR A 146 10.66 -9.23 -3.79
N PRO A 147 11.67 -9.25 -4.68
CA PRO A 147 12.60 -8.12 -4.83
C PRO A 147 11.87 -6.80 -5.14
N CYS A 148 12.62 -5.69 -5.09
CA CYS A 148 12.13 -4.37 -5.46
C CYS A 148 11.56 -4.38 -6.88
N ASP A 149 10.26 -4.03 -7.00
CA ASP A 149 9.55 -3.90 -8.27
C ASP A 149 9.14 -2.44 -8.51
N GLU A 150 10.16 -1.58 -8.56
CA GLU A 150 10.00 -0.13 -8.77
C GLU A 150 9.13 0.18 -9.99
N TYR A 151 9.34 -0.54 -11.10
CA TYR A 151 8.58 -0.34 -12.33
C TYR A 151 7.11 -0.70 -12.13
N GLY A 152 6.80 -1.88 -11.57
CA GLY A 152 5.42 -2.30 -11.32
C GLY A 152 4.67 -1.34 -10.39
N TRP A 153 5.33 -0.83 -9.34
CA TRP A 153 4.70 0.13 -8.42
C TRP A 153 4.43 1.50 -9.07
N ASN A 154 5.39 1.99 -9.86
CA ASN A 154 5.27 3.26 -10.58
C ASN A 154 4.22 3.20 -11.70
N ASP A 155 4.15 2.07 -12.43
CA ASP A 155 3.14 1.84 -13.47
C ASP A 155 1.74 1.72 -12.85
N ARG A 156 1.62 1.04 -11.70
CA ARG A 156 0.36 1.01 -10.94
C ARG A 156 -0.11 2.41 -10.57
N LEU A 157 0.76 3.25 -10.00
CA LEU A 157 0.40 4.62 -9.63
C LEU A 157 -0.08 5.43 -10.84
N LYS A 158 0.56 5.24 -11.99
CA LYS A 158 0.11 5.87 -13.24
C LYS A 158 -1.31 5.51 -13.59
N LEU A 159 -1.66 4.22 -13.54
CA LEU A 159 -3.02 3.76 -13.84
C LEU A 159 -4.05 4.38 -12.91
N VAL A 160 -3.73 4.49 -11.62
CA VAL A 160 -4.61 5.11 -10.62
C VAL A 160 -4.76 6.61 -10.89
N GLU A 161 -3.66 7.34 -11.10
CA GLU A 161 -3.68 8.77 -11.44
C GLU A 161 -4.52 9.04 -12.71
N ASP A 162 -4.32 8.26 -13.78
CA ASP A 162 -5.03 8.39 -15.06
C ASP A 162 -6.54 8.18 -14.89
N ARG A 163 -6.95 7.19 -14.08
CA ARG A 163 -8.37 6.90 -13.82
C ARG A 163 -9.03 7.94 -12.91
N LEU A 164 -8.29 8.45 -11.91
CA LEU A 164 -8.77 9.52 -11.03
C LEU A 164 -8.69 10.91 -11.67
N LYS A 165 -7.99 11.05 -12.81
CA LYS A 165 -7.70 12.33 -13.48
C LYS A 165 -7.07 13.34 -12.54
N THR A 166 -6.20 12.87 -11.64
CA THR A 166 -5.43 13.75 -10.77
C THR A 166 -4.43 14.56 -11.59
N GLN A 167 -4.18 15.81 -11.21
CA GLN A 167 -3.15 16.64 -11.85
C GLN A 167 -1.73 16.34 -11.34
N THR A 168 -1.59 15.37 -10.44
CA THR A 168 -0.31 14.96 -9.84
C THR A 168 0.38 13.91 -10.69
N LEU A 169 1.72 13.96 -10.77
CA LEU A 169 2.54 12.93 -11.42
C LEU A 169 3.78 12.64 -10.57
N TRP A 170 3.79 11.57 -9.77
CA TRP A 170 4.98 11.22 -8.97
C TRP A 170 5.53 9.82 -9.25
N ARG A 171 6.74 9.77 -9.81
CA ARG A 171 7.56 8.55 -9.91
C ARG A 171 8.82 8.67 -9.06
N ALA A 172 9.10 7.63 -8.29
CA ALA A 172 10.25 7.59 -7.40
C ALA A 172 11.13 6.37 -7.68
N PRO A 173 12.46 6.54 -7.66
CA PRO A 173 13.36 5.41 -7.53
C PRO A 173 13.28 4.82 -6.12
N HIS A 174 13.09 3.52 -6.01
CA HIS A 174 13.07 2.83 -4.73
C HIS A 174 14.43 2.19 -4.43
N SER A 175 14.75 2.02 -3.15
CA SER A 175 15.95 1.25 -2.80
C SER A 175 15.75 -0.20 -3.23
N LYS A 176 16.84 -0.88 -3.59
CA LYS A 176 16.86 -2.33 -3.78
C LYS A 176 16.38 -3.10 -2.54
N ASN A 177 16.48 -2.48 -1.35
CA ASN A 177 16.03 -3.04 -0.09
C ASN A 177 14.54 -2.77 0.18
N THR A 178 13.88 -1.94 -0.62
CA THR A 178 12.41 -1.84 -0.60
C THR A 178 11.88 -3.10 -1.27
N ILE A 179 11.39 -4.05 -0.48
CA ILE A 179 10.88 -5.34 -0.98
C ILE A 179 9.35 -5.37 -1.03
N GLY A 180 8.82 -6.20 -1.92
CA GLY A 180 7.40 -6.43 -2.07
C GLY A 180 6.90 -7.57 -1.18
N VAL A 181 5.69 -7.43 -0.64
CA VAL A 181 4.95 -8.48 0.06
C VAL A 181 3.60 -8.73 -0.63
N PRO A 182 3.00 -9.93 -0.45
CA PRO A 182 1.66 -10.20 -0.94
C PRO A 182 0.68 -9.11 -0.52
N ARG A 183 -0.14 -8.66 -1.47
CA ARG A 183 -1.14 -7.63 -1.22
C ARG A 183 -2.36 -8.23 -0.52
N PHE A 184 -2.64 -7.72 0.68
CA PHE A 184 -3.87 -7.99 1.43
C PHE A 184 -4.15 -6.85 2.41
N CYS A 185 -5.42 -6.63 2.72
CA CYS A 185 -5.84 -5.63 3.70
C CYS A 185 -5.99 -6.28 5.08
N ILE A 186 -5.67 -5.55 6.13
CA ILE A 186 -5.84 -5.99 7.51
C ILE A 186 -6.68 -4.95 8.23
N LYS A 187 -7.77 -5.38 8.85
CA LYS A 187 -8.55 -4.55 9.77
C LYS A 187 -8.39 -5.14 11.16
N ASN A 188 -7.83 -4.37 12.11
CA ASN A 188 -7.41 -4.90 13.40
C ASN A 188 -6.43 -6.06 13.18
N GLU A 189 -6.72 -7.28 13.62
CA GLU A 189 -5.87 -8.46 13.37
C GLU A 189 -6.47 -9.44 12.35
N THR A 190 -7.50 -9.00 11.64
CA THR A 190 -8.27 -9.85 10.72
C THR A 190 -8.03 -9.41 9.29
N PRO A 191 -7.53 -10.31 8.41
CA PRO A 191 -7.46 -10.01 6.99
C PRO A 191 -8.85 -9.76 6.42
N VAL A 192 -9.00 -8.73 5.59
CA VAL A 192 -10.25 -8.42 4.91
C VAL A 192 -10.01 -8.38 3.40
N PRO A 193 -11.06 -8.56 2.58
CA PRO A 193 -10.94 -8.41 1.13
C PRO A 193 -10.34 -7.06 0.77
N LEU A 194 -9.68 -6.99 -0.39
CA LEU A 194 -9.15 -5.73 -0.89
C LEU A 194 -10.28 -4.71 -1.03
N SER A 195 -9.97 -3.43 -0.83
CA SER A 195 -10.93 -2.37 -1.07
C SER A 195 -11.40 -2.42 -2.54
N LEU A 196 -12.66 -2.08 -2.76
CA LEU A 196 -13.25 -2.10 -4.10
C LEU A 196 -12.49 -1.18 -5.06
N SER A 197 -12.06 -0.01 -4.59
CA SER A 197 -11.25 0.93 -5.35
C SER A 197 -9.90 0.32 -5.75
N GLU A 198 -9.18 -0.30 -4.82
CA GLU A 198 -7.90 -0.94 -5.13
C GLU A 198 -8.06 -2.09 -6.13
N TYR A 199 -9.06 -2.94 -5.95
CA TYR A 199 -9.29 -4.07 -6.83
C TYR A 199 -9.75 -3.66 -8.25
N LEU A 200 -10.53 -2.57 -8.38
CA LEU A 200 -10.97 -2.07 -9.69
C LEU A 200 -9.89 -1.31 -10.44
N LEU A 201 -9.05 -0.55 -9.73
CA LEU A 201 -8.04 0.33 -10.34
C LEU A 201 -6.72 -0.38 -10.61
N VAL A 202 -6.41 -1.44 -9.84
CA VAL A 202 -5.16 -2.17 -9.94
C VAL A 202 -5.39 -3.56 -10.51
N ASP A 203 -4.94 -3.75 -11.75
CA ASP A 203 -5.01 -5.05 -12.40
C ASP A 203 -3.88 -5.99 -11.92
N GLY A 204 -4.23 -7.25 -11.65
CA GLY A 204 -3.27 -8.33 -11.38
C GLY A 204 -2.82 -8.51 -9.93
N ASP A 205 -1.98 -9.53 -9.71
CA ASP A 205 -1.43 -9.95 -8.42
C ASP A 205 -0.07 -9.28 -8.13
N LEU A 206 -0.02 -7.95 -8.22
CA LEU A 206 1.19 -7.20 -7.92
C LEU A 206 1.45 -7.18 -6.39
N ASN A 207 2.64 -7.62 -5.99
CA ASN A 207 3.13 -7.45 -4.62
C ASN A 207 3.45 -5.98 -4.36
N LEU A 208 3.06 -5.46 -3.20
CA LEU A 208 3.26 -4.06 -2.85
C LEU A 208 4.43 -3.89 -1.87
N ALA A 209 5.07 -2.73 -1.91
CA ALA A 209 6.13 -2.39 -0.97
C ALA A 209 5.63 -2.53 0.48
N MET A 210 6.30 -3.32 1.31
CA MET A 210 5.85 -3.58 2.69
C MET A 210 5.76 -2.31 3.54
N VAL A 211 6.61 -1.31 3.25
CA VAL A 211 6.59 0.02 3.88
C VAL A 211 5.25 0.73 3.68
N ARG A 212 4.59 0.52 2.53
CA ARG A 212 3.27 1.08 2.22
C ARG A 212 2.23 0.62 3.25
N GLN A 213 2.21 -0.66 3.61
CA GLN A 213 1.23 -1.21 4.54
C GLN A 213 1.43 -0.64 5.97
N ALA A 214 2.68 -0.43 6.39
CA ALA A 214 2.98 0.18 7.68
C ALA A 214 2.56 1.66 7.76
N ILE A 215 2.67 2.40 6.64
CA ILE A 215 2.18 3.77 6.51
C ILE A 215 0.64 3.82 6.46
N GLU A 216 0.02 2.90 5.70
CA GLU A 216 -1.44 2.80 5.59
C GLU A 216 -2.12 2.56 6.94
N LEU A 217 -1.50 1.74 7.80
CA LEU A 217 -2.00 1.43 9.14
C LEU A 217 -1.59 2.44 10.21
N ASP A 218 -0.81 3.46 9.85
CA ASP A 218 -0.28 4.49 10.76
C ASP A 218 0.50 3.87 11.94
N VAL A 219 1.39 2.92 11.64
CA VAL A 219 2.23 2.19 12.62
C VAL A 219 3.70 2.14 12.21
N PHE A 220 4.13 3.01 11.29
CA PHE A 220 5.45 2.94 10.69
C PHE A 220 6.59 3.04 11.71
N GLU A 221 6.51 3.92 12.72
CA GLU A 221 7.59 4.11 13.69
C GLU A 221 7.84 2.84 14.50
N GLU A 222 6.79 2.29 15.12
CA GLU A 222 6.86 1.03 15.86
C GLU A 222 7.25 -0.13 14.95
N TRP A 223 6.76 -0.16 13.71
CA TRP A 223 7.15 -1.15 12.71
C TRP A 223 8.65 -1.07 12.40
N ALA A 224 9.18 0.13 12.17
CA ALA A 224 10.58 0.34 11.81
C ALA A 224 11.54 -0.06 12.93
N ASP A 225 11.17 0.19 14.20
CA ASP A 225 11.95 -0.20 15.38
C ASP A 225 12.07 -1.73 15.56
N ASN A 226 11.17 -2.50 14.93
CA ASN A 226 11.12 -3.95 15.02
C ASN A 226 11.61 -4.67 13.74
N MET A 227 12.07 -3.92 12.74
CA MET A 227 12.55 -4.44 11.46
C MET A 227 14.08 -4.39 11.38
N ASP A 228 14.68 -5.28 10.58
CA ASP A 228 16.11 -5.21 10.28
C ASP A 228 16.49 -3.85 9.65
N ASP A 229 17.62 -3.27 10.08
CA ASP A 229 18.19 -2.02 9.57
C ASP A 229 18.34 -1.98 8.04
N LYS A 230 18.49 -3.15 7.40
CA LYS A 230 18.57 -3.24 5.93
C LYS A 230 17.28 -2.74 5.26
N PHE A 231 16.13 -2.90 5.90
CA PHE A 231 14.80 -2.56 5.39
C PHE A 231 14.31 -1.19 5.86
N THR A 232 14.94 -0.61 6.88
CA THR A 232 14.63 0.71 7.45
C THR A 232 15.79 1.70 7.28
N GLY A 233 16.81 1.28 6.54
CA GLY A 233 18.02 2.06 6.28
C GLY A 233 17.71 3.41 5.62
N TYR A 234 18.65 4.34 5.78
CA TYR A 234 18.52 5.70 5.28
C TYR A 234 18.36 5.79 3.74
N ASP A 235 18.65 4.74 2.98
CA ASP A 235 18.35 4.67 1.54
C ASP A 235 16.89 4.26 1.25
N VAL A 236 16.24 3.50 2.14
CA VAL A 236 14.83 3.07 2.02
C VAL A 236 13.89 4.19 2.44
N VAL A 237 14.16 4.83 3.58
CA VAL A 237 13.25 5.84 4.16
C VAL A 237 13.47 7.25 3.59
N ARG A 238 14.49 7.45 2.76
CA ARG A 238 14.96 8.78 2.35
C ARG A 238 13.90 9.62 1.65
N THR A 239 13.72 10.86 2.11
CA THR A 239 12.89 11.85 1.44
C THR A 239 13.35 12.14 0.01
N ALA A 240 14.64 12.46 -0.20
CA ALA A 240 15.13 12.94 -1.50
C ALA A 240 14.98 11.94 -2.68
N THR A 241 14.96 10.63 -2.40
CA THR A 241 14.79 9.59 -3.43
C THR A 241 13.35 9.09 -3.53
N GLY A 242 12.43 9.56 -2.70
CA GLY A 242 11.05 9.07 -2.69
C GLY A 242 10.87 7.78 -1.89
N GLY A 243 11.46 7.73 -0.70
CA GLY A 243 11.15 6.76 0.34
C GLY A 243 9.77 7.03 0.96
N ILE A 244 9.72 7.32 2.26
CA ILE A 244 8.45 7.51 3.00
C ILE A 244 7.46 8.48 2.32
N PRO A 245 7.86 9.67 1.83
CA PRO A 245 6.90 10.60 1.23
C PRO A 245 6.20 10.05 -0.02
N HIS A 246 6.88 9.20 -0.80
CA HIS A 246 6.28 8.61 -2.00
C HIS A 246 5.33 7.48 -1.65
N HIS A 247 5.68 6.64 -0.66
CA HIS A 247 4.74 5.63 -0.14
C HIS A 247 3.53 6.27 0.54
N ARG A 248 3.69 7.41 1.21
CA ARG A 248 2.56 8.20 1.71
C ARG A 248 1.72 8.76 0.57
N TYR A 249 2.34 9.27 -0.49
CA TYR A 249 1.62 9.70 -1.68
C TYR A 249 0.77 8.58 -2.28
N ASP A 250 1.31 7.37 -2.39
CA ASP A 250 0.59 6.17 -2.82
C ASP A 250 -0.64 5.87 -1.93
N VAL A 251 -0.45 5.84 -0.61
CA VAL A 251 -1.55 5.63 0.35
C VAL A 251 -2.64 6.72 0.20
N GLN A 252 -2.24 7.99 0.06
CA GLN A 252 -3.17 9.11 -0.09
C GLN A 252 -3.91 9.07 -1.44
N LEU A 253 -3.25 8.65 -2.51
CA LEU A 253 -3.88 8.46 -3.81
C LEU A 253 -4.93 7.33 -3.76
N MET A 254 -4.64 6.24 -3.06
CA MET A 254 -5.61 5.16 -2.83
C MET A 254 -6.75 5.59 -1.91
N ALA A 255 -6.49 6.43 -0.89
CA ALA A 255 -7.53 7.04 -0.08
C ALA A 255 -8.44 7.95 -0.92
N LYS A 256 -7.87 8.71 -1.88
CA LYS A 256 -8.66 9.50 -2.83
C LYS A 256 -9.51 8.61 -3.73
N ALA A 257 -8.96 7.49 -4.20
CA ALA A 257 -9.74 6.52 -4.95
C ALA A 257 -10.92 5.96 -4.15
N GLU A 258 -10.72 5.63 -2.88
CA GLU A 258 -11.80 5.20 -2.01
C GLU A 258 -12.83 6.32 -1.80
N SER A 259 -12.38 7.57 -1.61
CA SER A 259 -13.26 8.73 -1.49
C SER A 259 -14.14 8.93 -2.73
N VAL A 260 -13.58 8.81 -3.94
CA VAL A 260 -14.33 8.91 -5.20
C VAL A 260 -15.27 7.72 -5.38
N ALA A 261 -14.86 6.51 -5.02
CA ALA A 261 -15.69 5.30 -5.16
C ALA A 261 -16.98 5.39 -4.33
N PHE A 262 -16.88 5.91 -3.11
CA PHE A 262 -17.98 5.93 -2.14
C PHE A 262 -18.63 7.31 -1.96
N ASP A 263 -18.25 8.31 -2.77
CA ASP A 263 -18.74 9.69 -2.67
C ASP A 263 -18.50 10.30 -1.28
N LEU A 264 -17.28 10.13 -0.77
CA LEU A 264 -16.83 10.63 0.52
C LEU A 264 -15.98 11.89 0.34
N ASP A 265 -16.33 12.93 1.09
CA ASP A 265 -15.52 14.13 1.22
C ASP A 265 -14.46 13.93 2.31
N ILE A 266 -13.18 13.88 1.89
CA ILE A 266 -12.03 13.76 2.79
C ILE A 266 -11.08 14.93 2.49
N PRO A 267 -11.32 16.12 3.06
CA PRO A 267 -10.59 17.34 2.71
C PRO A 267 -9.07 17.23 2.91
N ASP A 268 -8.64 16.44 3.89
CA ASP A 268 -7.22 16.24 4.19
C ASP A 268 -6.48 15.55 3.05
N VAL A 269 -7.10 14.56 2.40
CA VAL A 269 -6.53 13.86 1.24
C VAL A 269 -6.41 14.82 0.06
N ASP A 270 -7.45 15.61 -0.20
CA ASP A 270 -7.45 16.58 -1.29
C ASP A 270 -6.44 17.70 -1.08
N SER A 271 -6.36 18.22 0.15
CA SER A 271 -5.35 19.20 0.54
C SER A 271 -3.92 18.64 0.39
N TYR A 272 -3.69 17.38 0.79
CA TYR A 272 -2.41 16.72 0.60
C TYR A 272 -2.04 16.63 -0.88
N LEU A 273 -2.94 16.11 -1.72
CA LEU A 273 -2.70 15.91 -3.16
C LEU A 273 -2.47 17.23 -3.91
N GLN A 274 -3.17 18.32 -3.55
CA GLN A 274 -2.93 19.65 -4.11
C GLN A 274 -1.53 20.21 -3.80
N ASN A 275 -0.91 19.76 -2.71
CA ASN A 275 0.43 20.21 -2.31
C ASN A 275 1.56 19.32 -2.87
N VAL A 276 1.25 18.21 -3.55
CA VAL A 276 2.24 17.26 -4.07
C VAL A 276 3.24 17.94 -5.01
N ASP A 277 2.78 18.81 -5.91
CA ASP A 277 3.68 19.53 -6.85
C ASP A 277 4.72 20.39 -6.10
N ARG A 278 4.33 21.00 -4.99
CA ARG A 278 5.24 21.78 -4.14
C ARG A 278 6.26 20.88 -3.45
N PHE A 279 5.82 19.72 -2.97
CA PHE A 279 6.73 18.71 -2.42
C PHE A 279 7.72 18.22 -3.48
N GLN A 280 7.26 17.96 -4.70
CA GLN A 280 8.11 17.55 -5.82
C GLN A 280 9.11 18.62 -6.23
N ALA A 281 8.72 19.91 -6.27
CA ALA A 281 9.64 21.01 -6.53
C ALA A 281 10.75 21.08 -5.45
N LYS A 282 10.39 20.86 -4.19
CA LYS A 282 11.35 20.77 -3.07
C LYS A 282 12.30 19.58 -3.24
N LEU A 283 11.79 18.43 -3.67
CA LEU A 283 12.59 17.23 -4.01
C LEU A 283 13.53 17.47 -5.19
N GLY A 284 13.07 18.13 -6.25
CA GLY A 284 13.90 18.54 -7.37
C GLY A 284 15.08 19.40 -6.93
N THR A 285 14.83 20.36 -6.03
CA THR A 285 15.86 21.20 -5.42
C THR A 285 16.86 20.37 -4.61
N MET A 286 16.39 19.44 -3.77
CA MET A 286 17.26 18.54 -3.00
C MET A 286 18.12 17.64 -3.90
N ARG A 287 17.54 17.08 -4.98
CA ARG A 287 18.26 16.26 -5.96
C ARG A 287 19.33 17.09 -6.67
N MET A 288 19.01 18.32 -7.09
CA MET A 288 19.96 19.25 -7.68
C MET A 288 21.12 19.55 -6.71
N MET A 289 20.82 19.84 -5.45
CA MET A 289 21.86 20.04 -4.43
C MET A 289 22.73 18.79 -4.28
N LYS A 290 22.15 17.58 -4.28
CA LYS A 290 22.90 16.32 -4.20
C LYS A 290 23.82 16.09 -5.41
N MET A 291 23.44 16.55 -6.62
CA MET A 291 24.29 16.46 -7.81
C MET A 291 25.58 17.28 -7.74
N GLY A 292 25.71 18.21 -6.78
CA GLY A 292 26.96 18.93 -6.60
C GLY A 292 28.13 18.03 -6.17
N LYS A 293 27.88 16.89 -5.52
CA LYS A 293 28.92 15.89 -5.19
C LYS A 293 29.56 15.23 -6.41
N PRO A 294 28.81 14.55 -7.29
CA PRO A 294 29.40 13.96 -8.49
C PRO A 294 30.02 15.03 -9.38
N LEU A 295 29.41 16.21 -9.51
CA LEU A 295 30.00 17.33 -10.26
C LEU A 295 31.35 17.76 -9.68
N SER A 296 31.45 17.90 -8.36
CA SER A 296 32.70 18.21 -7.66
C SER A 296 33.75 17.12 -7.91
N PHE A 297 33.39 15.85 -7.74
CA PHE A 297 34.32 14.72 -7.93
C PHE A 297 34.85 14.64 -9.37
N PHE A 298 33.96 14.65 -10.38
CA PHE A 298 34.38 14.58 -11.78
C PHE A 298 35.14 15.83 -12.21
N GLY A 299 34.74 17.01 -11.72
CA GLY A 299 35.46 18.25 -11.98
C GLY A 299 36.88 18.25 -11.41
N LEU A 300 37.07 17.77 -10.18
CA LEU A 300 38.40 17.60 -9.57
C LEU A 300 39.24 16.57 -10.35
N LEU A 301 38.65 15.43 -10.73
CA LEU A 301 39.35 14.40 -11.51
C LEU A 301 39.77 14.91 -12.90
N THR A 302 38.88 15.66 -13.57
CA THR A 302 39.15 16.25 -14.89
C THR A 302 40.25 17.31 -14.79
N THR A 303 40.21 18.15 -13.75
CA THR A 303 41.26 19.15 -13.49
C THR A 303 42.61 18.47 -13.28
N LEU A 304 42.64 17.35 -12.54
CA LEU A 304 43.85 16.56 -12.34
C LEU A 304 44.39 15.98 -13.65
N TRP A 305 43.53 15.40 -14.49
CA TRP A 305 43.95 14.82 -15.76
C TRP A 305 44.46 15.88 -16.74
N LEU A 306 43.77 17.02 -16.86
CA LEU A 306 44.21 18.12 -17.71
C LEU A 306 45.55 18.72 -17.23
N HIS A 307 45.72 18.80 -15.91
CA HIS A 307 46.99 19.24 -15.33
C HIS A 307 48.12 18.26 -15.66
N MET A 308 47.88 16.96 -15.50
CA MET A 308 48.87 15.92 -15.85
C MET A 308 49.21 15.88 -17.34
N ALA A 309 48.26 16.25 -18.21
CA ALA A 309 48.46 16.34 -19.65
C ALA A 309 49.15 17.65 -20.10
N ASN A 310 49.48 18.56 -19.18
CA ASN A 310 50.01 19.90 -19.46
C ASN A 310 49.08 20.77 -20.34
N GLU A 311 47.78 20.47 -20.37
CA GLU A 311 46.77 21.24 -21.13
C GLU A 311 46.36 22.53 -20.40
N ILE A 312 46.55 22.57 -19.07
CA ILE A 312 46.26 23.74 -18.23
C ILE A 312 47.49 24.14 -17.41
N THR A 313 47.80 25.44 -17.41
CA THR A 313 48.93 26.02 -16.67
C THR A 313 48.57 26.40 -15.23
N GLU A 314 47.30 26.71 -14.95
CA GLU A 314 46.80 27.10 -13.62
C GLU A 314 45.65 26.19 -13.13
N PRO A 315 45.96 24.98 -12.62
CA PRO A 315 44.94 24.02 -12.18
C PRO A 315 44.27 24.42 -10.85
N THR A 316 44.86 25.35 -10.10
CA THR A 316 44.39 25.81 -8.79
C THR A 316 42.96 26.36 -8.84
N ILE A 317 42.61 27.08 -9.90
CA ILE A 317 41.25 27.62 -10.10
C ILE A 317 40.24 26.49 -10.25
N GLY A 318 40.56 25.45 -11.02
CA GLY A 318 39.71 24.28 -11.20
C GLY A 318 39.50 23.54 -9.88
N TYR A 319 40.59 23.26 -9.15
CA TYR A 319 40.51 22.58 -7.86
C TYR A 319 39.68 23.36 -6.84
N LEU A 320 39.90 24.67 -6.71
CA LEU A 320 39.16 25.50 -5.76
C LEU A 320 37.67 25.55 -6.13
N THR A 321 37.35 25.75 -7.42
CA THR A 321 35.98 25.86 -7.90
C THR A 321 35.18 24.59 -7.58
N PHE A 322 35.71 23.42 -7.98
CA PHE A 322 35.00 22.17 -7.76
C PHE A 322 34.97 21.74 -6.29
N ALA A 323 36.01 22.05 -5.50
CA ALA A 323 35.99 21.82 -4.06
C ALA A 323 34.90 22.67 -3.36
N VAL A 324 34.81 23.96 -3.69
CA VAL A 324 33.79 24.87 -3.13
C VAL A 324 32.39 24.43 -3.52
N ILE A 325 32.17 24.07 -4.79
CA ILE A 325 30.88 23.53 -5.25
C ILE A 325 30.47 22.31 -4.41
N GLY A 326 31.38 21.36 -4.18
CA GLY A 326 31.10 20.16 -3.40
C GLY A 326 30.76 20.45 -1.94
N ILE A 327 31.50 21.36 -1.30
CA ILE A 327 31.27 21.75 0.11
C ILE A 327 29.93 22.48 0.26
N VAL A 328 29.67 23.50 -0.58
CA VAL A 328 28.43 24.28 -0.53
C VAL A 328 27.23 23.39 -0.82
N SER A 329 27.32 22.54 -1.84
CA SER A 329 26.32 21.53 -2.16
C SER A 329 25.99 20.62 -0.96
N GLN A 330 27.00 20.10 -0.27
CA GLN A 330 26.80 19.23 0.88
C GLN A 330 26.14 19.96 2.05
N ILE A 331 26.61 21.18 2.38
CA ILE A 331 26.02 21.98 3.46
C ILE A 331 24.55 22.30 3.15
N MET A 332 24.27 22.76 1.93
CA MET A 332 22.91 23.09 1.50
C MET A 332 22.00 21.87 1.51
N TYR A 333 22.48 20.72 1.02
CA TYR A 333 21.73 19.47 1.06
C TYR A 333 21.37 19.07 2.51
N THR A 334 22.34 19.04 3.41
CA THR A 334 22.10 18.65 4.82
C THR A 334 21.15 19.57 5.57
N LYS A 335 21.08 20.85 5.19
CA LYS A 335 20.15 21.81 5.79
C LYS A 335 18.74 21.75 5.20
N THR A 336 18.59 21.22 3.99
CA THR A 336 17.33 21.26 3.24
C THR A 336 16.57 19.95 3.26
N GLU A 337 17.24 18.81 3.45
CA GLU A 337 16.56 17.52 3.59
C GLU A 337 15.89 17.43 4.97
N PRO A 338 14.55 17.37 5.04
CA PRO A 338 13.86 17.20 6.31
C PRO A 338 14.05 15.76 6.82
N ASP A 339 13.92 15.58 8.15
CA ASP A 339 13.77 14.25 8.72
C ASP A 339 12.55 13.57 8.07
N TRP A 340 12.73 12.33 7.65
CA TRP A 340 11.66 11.53 7.01
C TRP A 340 10.47 11.35 7.96
N ARG A 341 10.68 11.42 9.28
CA ARG A 341 9.59 11.40 10.28
C ARG A 341 8.61 12.56 10.13
N GLN A 342 9.06 13.69 9.60
CA GLN A 342 8.17 14.84 9.31
C GLN A 342 7.24 14.56 8.11
N ALA A 343 7.47 13.47 7.39
CA ALA A 343 6.66 13.03 6.27
C ALA A 343 5.75 11.84 6.60
N LEU A 344 5.79 11.31 7.83
CA LEU A 344 4.70 10.49 8.41
C LEU A 344 3.53 11.38 8.81
#